data_AF-A0A485BM14-F1
#
_entry.id   AF-A0A485BM14-F1
#
_cell.length_a   1.000
_cell.length_b   1.000
_cell.length_c   1.000
_cell.angle_alpha   90.00
_cell.angle_beta   90.00
_cell.angle_gamma   90.00
#
_symmetry.space_group_name_H-M   'P 1'
#
loop_
_entity.id
_entity.type
_entity.pdbx_description
1 polymer ?
#
loop_
_entity_poly.entity_id
_entity_poly.type
_entity_poly.pdbx_seq_one_letter_code
_entity_poly.pdbx_strand_id
1 'polypeptide(L)'
;MNFSNSKKDGLTKKCLVRGFKVNTTSTDILFDQIAKSTAFKVDAVIKISTEKHLMLKAFETSNNLHYLHLALYNPKAQVSITPLKKAASDLLDVENLDDLHAFLMIKDNRIASLMQISTNWCEVKIAKILKEFGISVTPTSILKNNVIQKIKDDKLKALHLNIDVEESDFVKAPGLIESIFNKEPKIRAKGISGHLTIDAKGNAELAQSIENDTANWVNDLDRDFYIETKKGDKFYSDDLKLTRTYFTVPYGSKSINAKYAKEILEDFVTKEL
;
A
#
# COMPACT_ATOMS: atom_id res chain seq x y z
N MET A 1 -17.68 13.96 -15.05
CA MET A 1 -16.89 12.94 -14.32
C MET A 1 -17.13 13.15 -12.84
N ASN A 2 -17.28 12.07 -12.06
CA ASN A 2 -17.53 12.15 -10.61
C ASN A 2 -16.24 12.30 -9.78
N PHE A 3 -15.13 12.60 -10.47
CA PHE A 3 -13.82 12.81 -9.88
C PHE A 3 -13.02 13.83 -10.70
N SER A 4 -11.90 14.30 -10.14
CA SER A 4 -10.96 15.23 -10.75
C SER A 4 -9.53 14.95 -10.27
N ASN A 5 -8.53 15.26 -11.09
CA ASN A 5 -7.10 15.16 -10.72
C ASN A 5 -6.64 16.34 -9.85
N SER A 6 -7.45 17.40 -9.76
CA SER A 6 -7.23 18.55 -8.90
C SER A 6 -8.45 18.81 -8.02
N LYS A 7 -8.23 19.40 -6.84
CA LYS A 7 -9.31 19.80 -5.93
C LYS A 7 -10.20 20.83 -6.63
N LYS A 8 -11.51 20.59 -6.63
CA LYS A 8 -12.52 21.49 -7.20
C LYS A 8 -13.67 21.63 -6.22
N ASP A 9 -14.50 22.64 -6.41
CA ASP A 9 -15.70 22.80 -5.61
C ASP A 9 -16.61 21.57 -5.74
N GLY A 10 -17.16 21.09 -4.62
CA GLY A 10 -17.89 19.82 -4.52
C GLY A 10 -17.07 18.52 -4.62
N LEU A 11 -15.81 18.56 -5.10
CA LEU A 11 -14.90 17.40 -5.17
C LEU A 11 -13.74 17.59 -4.19
N THR A 12 -14.03 17.35 -2.91
CA THR A 12 -13.12 17.70 -1.80
C THR A 12 -12.47 16.49 -1.15
N LYS A 13 -13.02 15.29 -1.32
CA LYS A 13 -12.46 14.06 -0.73
C LYS A 13 -11.27 13.58 -1.55
N LYS A 14 -10.08 13.74 -0.97
CA LYS A 14 -8.82 13.21 -1.54
C LYS A 14 -8.82 11.68 -1.48
N CYS A 15 -8.49 11.05 -2.60
CA CYS A 15 -8.31 9.62 -2.75
C CYS A 15 -6.93 9.35 -3.37
N LEU A 16 -6.28 8.29 -2.92
CA LEU A 16 -4.99 7.86 -3.46
C LEU A 16 -5.19 6.51 -4.13
N VAL A 17 -4.84 6.44 -5.41
CA VAL A 17 -4.75 5.19 -6.16
C VAL A 17 -3.29 4.80 -6.28
N ARG A 18 -2.98 3.55 -5.97
CA ARG A 18 -1.62 2.99 -6.02
C ARG A 18 -1.59 1.79 -6.95
N GLY A 19 -0.55 1.71 -7.78
CA GLY A 19 -0.29 0.58 -8.67
C GLY A 19 0.68 -0.43 -8.06
N PHE A 20 0.35 -1.71 -8.15
CA PHE A 20 1.17 -2.82 -7.70
C PHE A 20 1.35 -3.85 -8.81
N LYS A 21 2.51 -4.52 -8.81
CA LYS A 21 2.79 -5.75 -9.57
C LYS A 21 2.81 -6.92 -8.60
N VAL A 22 2.38 -8.09 -9.05
CA VAL A 22 2.41 -9.35 -8.28
C VAL A 22 3.03 -10.45 -9.12
N ASN A 23 3.44 -11.55 -8.46
CA ASN A 23 3.80 -12.82 -9.11
C ASN A 23 4.82 -12.67 -10.25
N THR A 24 5.73 -11.69 -10.19
CA THR A 24 6.61 -11.33 -11.31
C THR A 24 7.61 -12.42 -11.70
N THR A 25 7.78 -13.43 -10.83
CA THR A 25 8.64 -14.60 -11.04
C THR A 25 7.87 -15.85 -11.48
N SER A 26 6.53 -15.79 -11.54
CA SER A 26 5.66 -16.91 -11.93
C SER A 26 5.01 -16.66 -13.29
N THR A 27 4.76 -17.73 -14.04
CA THR A 27 3.92 -17.69 -15.24
C THR A 27 2.43 -17.59 -14.91
N ASP A 28 2.05 -17.80 -13.65
CA ASP A 28 0.67 -17.71 -13.23
C ASP A 28 0.19 -16.26 -13.21
N ILE A 29 -0.77 -15.97 -14.09
CA ILE A 29 -1.39 -14.65 -14.21
C ILE A 29 -2.47 -14.52 -13.14
N LEU A 30 -2.37 -13.51 -12.26
CA LEU A 30 -3.32 -13.24 -11.19
C LEU A 30 -4.76 -13.10 -11.72
N PHE A 31 -4.93 -12.37 -12.84
CA PHE A 31 -6.23 -12.26 -13.50
C PHE A 31 -6.84 -13.65 -13.75
N ASP A 32 -6.10 -14.57 -14.37
CA ASP A 32 -6.59 -15.92 -14.67
C ASP A 32 -6.87 -16.74 -13.41
N GLN A 33 -6.05 -16.58 -12.36
CA GLN A 33 -6.28 -17.24 -11.07
C GLN A 33 -7.62 -16.79 -10.45
N ILE A 34 -7.93 -15.50 -10.51
CA ILE A 34 -9.21 -14.96 -10.03
C ILE A 34 -10.36 -15.46 -10.92
N ALA A 35 -10.22 -15.39 -12.24
CA ALA A 35 -11.25 -15.83 -13.19
C ALA A 35 -11.64 -17.30 -13.02
N LYS A 36 -10.66 -18.17 -12.71
CA LYS A 36 -10.88 -19.62 -12.50
C LYS A 36 -11.34 -19.97 -11.08
N SER A 37 -11.26 -19.03 -10.13
CA SER A 37 -11.57 -19.28 -8.73
C SER A 37 -13.06 -19.18 -8.46
N THR A 38 -13.61 -20.19 -7.78
CA THR A 38 -15.00 -20.17 -7.29
C THR A 38 -15.15 -19.46 -5.94
N ALA A 39 -14.05 -18.96 -5.35
CA ALA A 39 -14.06 -18.33 -4.03
C ALA A 39 -14.63 -16.90 -4.04
N PHE A 40 -14.56 -16.20 -5.19
CA PHE A 40 -15.02 -14.82 -5.33
C PHE A 40 -16.54 -14.75 -5.54
N LYS A 41 -17.28 -14.88 -4.44
CA LYS A 41 -18.75 -14.78 -4.42
C LYS A 41 -19.18 -13.47 -3.76
N VAL A 42 -19.97 -12.68 -4.47
CA VAL A 42 -20.53 -11.44 -3.92
C VAL A 42 -21.41 -11.76 -2.70
N ASP A 43 -21.35 -10.90 -1.70
CA ASP A 43 -22.01 -11.00 -0.39
C ASP A 43 -21.57 -12.20 0.47
N ALA A 44 -20.57 -12.98 0.03
CA ALA A 44 -19.96 -13.99 0.87
C ALA A 44 -19.17 -13.34 2.02
N VAL A 45 -19.39 -13.84 3.23
CA VAL A 45 -18.68 -13.41 4.44
C VAL A 45 -17.65 -14.46 4.83
N ILE A 46 -16.38 -14.06 4.85
CA ILE A 46 -15.26 -14.85 5.36
C ILE A 46 -14.97 -14.39 6.79
N LYS A 47 -15.10 -15.30 7.75
CA LYS A 47 -14.80 -15.03 9.16
C LYS A 47 -13.30 -15.21 9.41
N ILE A 48 -12.56 -14.09 9.46
CA ILE A 48 -11.11 -14.11 9.76
C ILE A 48 -10.89 -14.33 11.25
N SER A 49 -11.69 -13.65 12.09
CA SER A 49 -11.75 -13.85 13.53
C SER A 49 -13.14 -13.49 14.06
N THR A 50 -13.34 -13.58 15.38
CA THR A 50 -14.58 -13.16 16.06
C THR A 50 -14.91 -11.68 15.86
N GLU A 51 -13.89 -10.84 15.71
CA GLU A 51 -14.01 -9.39 15.62
C GLU A 51 -13.73 -8.86 14.21
N LYS A 52 -13.42 -9.74 13.25
CA LYS A 52 -12.99 -9.33 11.92
C LYS A 52 -13.57 -10.23 10.86
N HIS A 53 -14.48 -9.67 10.08
CA HIS A 53 -15.08 -10.31 8.93
C HIS A 53 -14.66 -9.60 7.64
N LEU A 54 -14.52 -10.38 6.58
CA LEU A 54 -14.26 -9.90 5.22
C LEU A 54 -15.48 -10.21 4.36
N MET A 55 -15.98 -9.21 3.64
CA MET A 55 -17.07 -9.35 2.68
C MET A 55 -16.65 -8.83 1.31
N LEU A 56 -16.94 -9.61 0.27
CA LEU A 56 -16.86 -9.16 -1.12
C LEU A 56 -18.18 -8.50 -1.51
N LYS A 57 -18.23 -7.16 -1.48
CA LYS A 57 -19.43 -6.36 -1.76
C LYS A 57 -19.76 -6.24 -3.25
N ALA A 58 -18.74 -6.28 -4.11
CA ALA A 58 -18.95 -6.32 -5.56
C ALA A 58 -17.81 -7.07 -6.24
N PHE A 59 -18.16 -7.83 -7.27
CA PHE A 59 -17.22 -8.47 -8.18
C PHE A 59 -17.75 -8.34 -9.60
N GLU A 60 -16.98 -7.68 -10.45
CA GLU A 60 -17.34 -7.46 -11.84
C GLU A 60 -16.16 -7.79 -12.74
N THR A 61 -16.44 -8.39 -13.90
CA THR A 61 -15.42 -8.71 -14.90
C THR A 61 -15.80 -8.11 -16.23
N SER A 62 -14.94 -7.28 -16.81
CA SER A 62 -15.14 -6.69 -18.13
C SER A 62 -13.80 -6.29 -18.75
N ASN A 63 -13.65 -6.41 -20.07
CA ASN A 63 -12.47 -5.93 -20.80
C ASN A 63 -11.12 -6.42 -20.21
N ASN A 64 -11.03 -7.70 -19.82
CA ASN A 64 -9.86 -8.29 -19.14
C ASN A 64 -9.47 -7.56 -17.84
N LEU A 65 -10.46 -7.01 -17.14
CA LEU A 65 -10.32 -6.41 -15.82
C LEU A 65 -11.27 -7.09 -14.85
N HIS A 66 -10.75 -7.39 -13.66
CA HIS A 66 -11.58 -7.75 -12.51
C HIS A 66 -11.65 -6.54 -11.58
N TYR A 67 -12.86 -6.08 -11.27
CA TYR A 67 -13.12 -5.12 -10.21
C TYR A 67 -13.59 -5.85 -8.96
N LEU A 68 -12.95 -5.56 -7.82
CA LEU A 68 -13.34 -6.07 -6.50
C LEU A 68 -13.60 -4.91 -5.56
N HIS A 69 -14.77 -4.90 -4.92
CA HIS A 69 -15.03 -4.08 -3.75
C HIS A 69 -15.12 -4.97 -2.52
N LEU A 70 -14.16 -4.82 -1.62
CA LEU A 70 -14.05 -5.59 -0.40
C LEU A 70 -14.24 -4.67 0.83
N ALA A 71 -14.91 -5.19 1.86
CA ALA A 71 -15.03 -4.54 3.16
C ALA A 71 -14.49 -5.47 4.25
N LEU A 72 -13.58 -4.94 5.08
CA LEU A 72 -13.31 -5.54 6.40
C LEU A 72 -14.11 -4.78 7.43
N TYR A 73 -14.80 -5.51 8.29
CA TYR A 73 -15.64 -4.92 9.32
C TYR A 73 -15.64 -5.76 10.59
N ASN A 74 -15.91 -5.10 11.71
CA ASN A 74 -16.20 -5.75 12.97
C ASN A 74 -17.73 -5.95 13.08
N PRO A 75 -18.23 -7.21 13.20
CA PRO A 75 -19.66 -7.46 13.28
C PRO A 75 -20.31 -6.81 14.51
N LYS A 76 -19.57 -6.66 15.61
CA LYS A 76 -20.05 -6.07 16.87
C LYS A 76 -18.90 -5.33 17.57
N ALA A 77 -18.69 -4.08 17.20
CA ALA A 77 -17.64 -3.23 17.74
C ALA A 77 -18.12 -2.47 18.99
N GLN A 78 -17.20 -2.19 19.90
CA GLN A 78 -17.40 -1.21 20.97
C GLN A 78 -16.52 0.00 20.69
N VAL A 79 -17.16 1.15 20.42
CA VAL A 79 -16.46 2.37 20.04
C VAL A 79 -16.50 3.35 21.21
N SER A 80 -15.35 3.88 21.59
CA SER A 80 -15.29 4.90 22.63
C SER A 80 -15.98 6.19 22.18
N ILE A 81 -16.83 6.73 23.04
CA ILE A 81 -17.53 7.99 22.88
C ILE A 81 -17.25 8.88 24.09
N THR A 82 -17.30 10.20 23.90
CA THR A 82 -17.34 11.14 25.02
C THR A 82 -18.80 11.32 25.44
N PRO A 83 -19.25 10.73 26.57
CA PRO A 83 -20.64 10.84 26.96
C PRO A 83 -20.96 12.27 27.41
N LEU A 84 -22.16 12.76 27.06
CA LEU A 84 -22.65 14.07 27.49
C LEU A 84 -22.88 14.16 29.01
N LYS A 85 -23.04 13.02 29.68
CA LYS A 85 -23.22 12.90 31.13
C LYS A 85 -22.12 12.03 31.72
N LYS A 86 -21.47 12.49 32.80
CA LYS A 86 -20.34 11.80 33.47
C LYS A 86 -20.63 10.36 33.92
N ALA A 87 -21.90 9.99 34.14
CA ALA A 87 -22.29 8.67 34.62
C ALA A 87 -22.74 7.69 33.52
N ALA A 88 -22.74 8.11 32.25
CA ALA A 88 -23.07 7.23 31.14
C ALA A 88 -21.83 6.44 30.69
N SER A 89 -22.05 5.23 30.13
CA SER A 89 -20.98 4.45 29.53
C SER A 89 -20.28 5.24 28.43
N ASP A 90 -18.96 5.11 28.37
CA ASP A 90 -18.08 5.69 27.37
C ASP A 90 -17.85 4.77 26.17
N LEU A 91 -18.55 3.62 26.11
CA LEU A 91 -18.53 2.70 24.98
C LEU A 91 -19.91 2.60 24.34
N LEU A 92 -19.95 2.77 23.02
CA LEU A 92 -21.13 2.57 22.19
C LEU A 92 -20.99 1.27 21.41
N ASP A 93 -21.97 0.37 21.54
CA ASP A 93 -22.07 -0.80 20.68
C ASP A 93 -22.48 -0.38 19.26
N VAL A 94 -21.65 -0.74 18.28
CA VAL A 94 -21.88 -0.46 16.86
C VAL A 94 -21.83 -1.79 16.10
N GLU A 95 -22.92 -2.11 15.44
CA GLU A 95 -22.99 -3.28 14.56
C GLU A 95 -22.33 -2.98 13.21
N ASN A 96 -21.61 -3.99 12.69
CA ASN A 96 -21.00 -3.97 11.36
C ASN A 96 -20.14 -2.73 11.06
N LEU A 97 -19.27 -2.36 12.00
CA LEU A 97 -18.37 -1.22 11.85
C LEU A 97 -17.31 -1.51 10.77
N ASP A 98 -17.38 -0.81 9.64
CA ASP A 98 -16.39 -0.91 8.56
C ASP A 98 -15.02 -0.35 9.02
N ASP A 99 -13.99 -1.19 8.94
CA ASP A 99 -12.58 -0.86 9.25
C ASP A 99 -11.77 -0.54 8.01
N LEU A 100 -12.17 -1.10 6.86
CA LEU A 100 -11.51 -0.91 5.57
C LEU A 100 -12.53 -1.08 4.45
N HIS A 101 -12.50 -0.16 3.49
CA HIS A 101 -12.96 -0.44 2.14
C HIS A 101 -11.74 -0.55 1.23
N ALA A 102 -11.58 -1.70 0.58
CA ALA A 102 -10.57 -1.92 -0.45
C ALA A 102 -11.25 -2.07 -1.80
N PHE A 103 -11.00 -1.12 -2.69
CA PHE A 103 -11.42 -1.16 -4.08
C PHE A 103 -10.19 -1.54 -4.90
N LEU A 104 -10.25 -2.70 -5.54
CA LEU A 104 -9.14 -3.25 -6.33
C LEU A 104 -9.59 -3.41 -7.77
N MET A 105 -8.67 -3.16 -8.69
CA MET A 105 -8.82 -3.54 -10.08
C MET A 105 -7.60 -4.31 -10.55
N ILE A 106 -7.84 -5.54 -11.01
CA ILE A 106 -6.82 -6.47 -11.44
C ILE A 106 -6.78 -6.50 -12.96
N LYS A 107 -5.57 -6.37 -13.50
CA LYS A 107 -5.24 -6.49 -14.92
C LYS A 107 -3.97 -7.32 -15.04
N ASP A 108 -4.03 -8.48 -15.66
CA ASP A 108 -2.91 -9.42 -15.72
C ASP A 108 -2.31 -9.70 -14.33
N ASN A 109 -1.04 -9.38 -14.13
CA ASN A 109 -0.29 -9.45 -12.87
C ASN A 109 -0.15 -8.09 -12.17
N ARG A 110 -1.07 -7.15 -12.44
CA ARG A 110 -1.08 -5.80 -11.86
C ARG A 110 -2.37 -5.55 -11.08
N ILE A 111 -2.25 -4.76 -10.03
CA ILE A 111 -3.37 -4.35 -9.17
C ILE A 111 -3.34 -2.83 -9.05
N ALA A 112 -4.41 -2.17 -9.47
CA ALA A 112 -4.72 -0.81 -9.04
C ALA A 112 -5.54 -0.88 -7.74
N SER A 113 -5.13 -0.14 -6.72
CA SER A 113 -5.78 -0.17 -5.40
C SER A 113 -6.14 1.23 -4.92
N LEU A 114 -7.38 1.37 -4.44
CA LEU A 114 -7.89 2.53 -3.73
C LEU A 114 -8.47 2.04 -2.39
N MET A 115 -7.90 2.49 -1.28
CA MET A 115 -8.36 2.13 0.06
C MET A 115 -8.96 3.33 0.79
N GLN A 116 -10.00 3.10 1.60
CA GLN A 116 -10.63 4.10 2.47
C GLN A 116 -10.67 3.59 3.92
N ILE A 117 -10.90 4.49 4.88
CA ILE A 117 -10.86 4.27 6.33
C ILE A 117 -9.46 3.96 6.85
N SER A 118 -8.81 2.92 6.31
CA SER A 118 -7.45 2.53 6.66
C SER A 118 -6.57 2.43 5.41
N THR A 119 -5.74 3.45 5.15
CA THR A 119 -5.07 3.66 3.85
C THR A 119 -3.58 3.28 3.80
N ASN A 120 -2.99 2.94 4.95
CA ASN A 120 -1.58 2.54 5.08
C ASN A 120 -1.41 1.03 4.82
N TRP A 121 -0.19 0.57 4.49
CA TRP A 121 0.13 -0.87 4.35
C TRP A 121 -0.77 -1.58 3.32
N CYS A 122 -0.93 -0.95 2.16
CA CYS A 122 -1.80 -1.45 1.09
C CYS A 122 -1.32 -2.82 0.58
N GLU A 123 -0.02 -2.98 0.36
CA GLU A 123 0.65 -4.20 -0.05
C GLU A 123 0.35 -5.38 0.88
N VAL A 124 0.52 -5.18 2.19
CA VAL A 124 0.24 -6.20 3.23
C VAL A 124 -1.25 -6.54 3.27
N LYS A 125 -2.12 -5.53 3.14
CA LYS A 125 -3.59 -5.73 3.15
C LYS A 125 -4.07 -6.47 1.92
N ILE A 126 -3.57 -6.14 0.73
CA ILE A 126 -3.91 -6.82 -0.53
C ILE A 126 -3.50 -8.29 -0.44
N ALA A 127 -2.27 -8.57 0.01
CA ALA A 127 -1.79 -9.94 0.17
C ALA A 127 -2.66 -10.74 1.14
N LYS A 128 -2.98 -10.17 2.31
CA LYS A 128 -3.85 -10.82 3.29
C LYS A 128 -5.25 -11.07 2.75
N ILE A 129 -5.87 -10.07 2.10
CA ILE A 129 -7.21 -10.20 1.52
C ILE A 129 -7.26 -11.30 0.46
N LEU A 130 -6.35 -11.29 -0.52
CA LEU A 130 -6.35 -12.30 -1.59
C LEU A 130 -6.07 -13.71 -1.07
N LYS A 131 -5.26 -13.83 0.00
CA LYS A 131 -5.03 -15.10 0.69
C LYS A 131 -6.30 -15.70 1.27
N GLU A 132 -7.22 -14.89 1.79
CA GLU A 132 -8.53 -15.37 2.26
C GLU A 132 -9.39 -15.97 1.14
N PHE A 133 -9.14 -15.58 -0.12
CA PHE A 133 -9.74 -16.18 -1.32
C PHE A 133 -8.90 -17.31 -1.93
N GLY A 134 -7.88 -17.78 -1.20
CA GLY A 134 -7.00 -18.87 -1.63
C GLY A 134 -5.91 -18.47 -2.62
N ILE A 135 -5.70 -17.16 -2.86
CA ILE A 135 -4.69 -16.67 -3.80
C ILE A 135 -3.51 -16.06 -3.03
N SER A 136 -2.34 -16.66 -3.17
CA SER A 136 -1.10 -16.12 -2.59
C SER A 136 -0.42 -15.19 -3.60
N VAL A 137 -0.19 -13.95 -3.19
CA VAL A 137 0.54 -12.94 -3.97
C VAL A 137 1.54 -12.21 -3.08
N THR A 138 2.58 -11.67 -3.72
CA THR A 138 3.49 -10.70 -3.11
C THR A 138 3.36 -9.37 -3.85
N PRO A 139 2.48 -8.45 -3.41
CA PRO A 139 2.32 -7.15 -4.03
C PRO A 139 3.55 -6.28 -3.81
N THR A 140 4.12 -5.79 -4.90
CA THR A 140 5.23 -4.83 -4.91
C THR A 140 4.78 -3.58 -5.62
N SER A 141 5.11 -2.39 -5.12
CA SER A 141 4.72 -1.15 -5.81
C SER A 141 5.34 -1.08 -7.21
N ILE A 142 4.54 -0.65 -8.19
CA ILE A 142 5.07 -0.25 -9.49
C ILE A 142 5.80 1.07 -9.30
N LEU A 143 6.97 1.22 -9.92
CA LEU A 143 7.77 2.44 -9.80
C LEU A 143 7.58 3.36 -10.99
N LYS A 144 7.71 4.66 -10.78
CA LYS A 144 7.59 5.69 -11.81
C LYS A 144 8.86 5.77 -12.65
N ASN A 145 8.78 5.31 -13.90
CA ASN A 145 9.92 5.29 -14.82
C ASN A 145 10.59 6.65 -15.02
N ASN A 146 9.82 7.74 -15.06
CA ASN A 146 10.37 9.09 -15.20
C ASN A 146 11.18 9.55 -13.98
N VAL A 147 10.78 9.16 -12.77
CA VAL A 147 11.53 9.46 -11.54
C VAL A 147 12.82 8.64 -11.49
N ILE A 148 12.74 7.35 -11.85
CA ILE A 148 13.93 6.49 -11.96
C ILE A 148 14.91 7.06 -12.99
N GLN A 149 14.43 7.44 -14.17
CA GLN A 149 15.28 8.01 -15.22
C GLN A 149 15.94 9.30 -14.75
N LYS A 150 15.18 10.16 -14.05
CA LYS A 150 15.73 11.38 -13.47
C LYS A 150 16.85 11.11 -12.46
N ILE A 151 16.70 10.09 -11.60
CA ILE A 151 17.77 9.67 -10.67
C ILE A 151 19.02 9.20 -11.44
N LYS A 152 18.83 8.43 -12.52
CA LYS A 152 19.92 7.95 -13.39
C LYS A 152 20.68 9.10 -14.07
N ASP A 153 19.94 10.10 -14.54
CA ASP A 153 20.47 11.25 -15.26
C ASP A 153 21.16 12.26 -14.32
N ASP A 154 20.54 12.54 -13.18
CA ASP A 154 21.02 13.53 -12.20
C ASP A 154 22.11 12.96 -11.27
N LYS A 155 22.29 11.63 -11.30
CA LYS A 155 23.26 10.84 -10.52
C LYS A 155 23.04 10.90 -9.01
N LEU A 156 23.38 9.81 -8.33
CA LEU A 156 23.24 9.73 -6.89
C LEU A 156 24.25 10.67 -6.21
N LYS A 157 23.78 11.44 -5.24
CA LYS A 157 24.62 12.14 -4.27
C LYS A 157 24.66 11.37 -2.95
N ALA A 158 23.49 11.03 -2.42
CA ALA A 158 23.39 10.25 -1.19
C ALA A 158 22.08 9.45 -1.12
N LEU A 159 22.14 8.29 -0.49
CA LEU A 159 20.97 7.55 -0.02
C LEU A 159 20.80 7.81 1.48
N HIS A 160 19.60 8.20 1.88
CA HIS A 160 19.27 8.49 3.26
C HIS A 160 18.27 7.47 3.78
N LEU A 161 18.64 6.77 4.84
CA LEU A 161 17.86 5.70 5.44
C LEU A 161 17.54 6.07 6.89
N ASN A 162 16.26 6.10 7.25
CA ASN A 162 15.87 6.03 8.65
C ASN A 162 15.77 4.56 9.03
N ILE A 163 16.46 4.19 10.10
CA ILE A 163 16.55 2.81 10.55
C ILE A 163 16.05 2.81 11.98
N ASP A 164 14.96 2.09 12.21
CA ASP A 164 14.43 1.77 13.52
C ASP A 164 14.42 0.24 13.63
N VAL A 165 15.37 -0.33 14.37
CA VAL A 165 15.44 -1.77 14.62
C VAL A 165 14.85 -2.06 16.00
N GLU A 166 13.72 -2.77 16.05
CA GLU A 166 13.11 -3.19 17.31
C GLU A 166 13.71 -4.53 17.78
N GLU A 167 13.59 -4.81 19.09
CA GLU A 167 14.08 -6.06 19.69
C GLU A 167 13.50 -7.32 19.03
N SER A 168 12.29 -7.23 18.45
CA SER A 168 11.63 -8.34 17.77
C SER A 168 12.17 -8.66 16.37
N ASP A 169 12.96 -7.77 15.76
CA ASP A 169 13.41 -7.94 14.37
C ASP A 169 14.61 -8.88 14.24
N PHE A 170 15.34 -9.11 15.34
CA PHE A 170 16.52 -9.99 15.41
C PHE A 170 16.20 -11.50 15.35
N VAL A 171 14.95 -11.90 15.17
CA VAL A 171 14.53 -13.32 15.06
C VAL A 171 14.56 -13.83 13.61
N LYS A 172 14.75 -12.95 12.62
CA LYS A 172 14.85 -13.30 11.19
C LYS A 172 16.28 -13.11 10.69
N ALA A 173 16.65 -13.90 9.67
CA ALA A 173 17.93 -13.71 8.99
C ALA A 173 18.00 -12.26 8.44
N PRO A 174 19.05 -11.50 8.79
CA PRO A 174 19.08 -10.07 8.48
C PRO A 174 19.17 -9.81 6.98
N GLY A 175 18.46 -8.77 6.53
CA GLY A 175 18.58 -8.24 5.17
C GLY A 175 19.95 -7.60 4.90
N LEU A 176 20.21 -7.25 3.64
CA LEU A 176 21.52 -6.74 3.19
C LEU A 176 21.99 -5.50 3.98
N ILE A 177 21.06 -4.66 4.45
CA ILE A 177 21.35 -3.45 5.24
C ILE A 177 21.45 -3.74 6.73
N GLU A 178 20.61 -4.63 7.26
CA GLU A 178 20.67 -5.06 8.67
C GLU A 178 22.01 -5.74 8.96
N SER A 179 22.59 -6.43 7.97
CA SER A 179 23.94 -7.02 8.06
C SER A 179 25.09 -6.02 8.19
N ILE A 180 24.86 -4.73 7.89
CA ILE A 180 25.85 -3.66 8.03
C ILE A 180 26.05 -3.29 9.53
N PHE A 181 25.07 -3.61 10.40
CA PHE A 181 25.13 -3.33 11.83
C PHE A 181 25.81 -4.47 12.59
N ASN A 182 27.14 -4.42 12.70
CA ASN A 182 28.00 -5.41 13.37
C ASN A 182 27.78 -5.59 14.90
N LYS A 183 26.79 -4.94 15.52
CA LYS A 183 26.54 -5.06 16.96
C LYS A 183 25.06 -5.23 17.22
N GLU A 184 24.66 -6.49 17.33
CA GLU A 184 23.36 -6.88 17.88
C GLU A 184 23.21 -6.26 19.29
N PRO A 185 22.19 -5.42 19.52
CA PRO A 185 21.85 -4.97 20.87
C PRO A 185 21.46 -6.19 21.71
N LYS A 186 21.94 -6.27 22.95
CA LYS A 186 21.56 -7.35 23.87
C LYS A 186 20.04 -7.36 24.07
N ILE A 187 19.46 -8.56 24.22
CA ILE A 187 18.08 -8.76 24.66
C ILE A 187 17.78 -7.79 25.83
N ARG A 188 16.72 -6.97 25.69
CA ARG A 188 16.27 -5.85 26.57
C ARG A 188 17.01 -4.50 26.46
N ALA A 189 17.87 -4.28 25.46
CA ALA A 189 18.36 -2.93 25.15
C ALA A 189 17.34 -2.16 24.30
N LYS A 190 17.24 -0.84 24.47
CA LYS A 190 16.49 0.01 23.52
C LYS A 190 17.04 -0.26 22.12
N GLY A 191 16.15 -0.51 21.16
CA GLY A 191 16.49 -0.74 19.76
C GLY A 191 17.42 0.31 19.18
N ILE A 192 18.06 0.00 18.05
CA ILE A 192 18.92 0.97 17.35
C ILE A 192 18.03 1.82 16.45
N SER A 193 17.79 3.07 16.85
CA SER A 193 17.17 4.10 16.02
C SER A 193 18.24 5.06 15.50
N GLY A 194 18.30 5.32 14.20
CA GLY A 194 19.30 6.22 13.63
C GLY A 194 19.05 6.60 12.18
N HIS A 195 19.72 7.67 11.75
CA HIS A 195 19.74 8.09 10.35
C HIS A 195 21.08 7.68 9.72
N LEU A 196 21.03 6.79 8.74
CA LEU A 196 22.19 6.39 7.96
C LEU A 196 22.19 7.14 6.62
N THR A 197 23.19 7.99 6.43
CA THR A 197 23.47 8.61 5.14
C THR A 197 24.61 7.87 4.46
N ILE A 198 24.36 7.35 3.27
CA ILE A 198 25.38 6.72 2.45
C ILE A 198 25.72 7.66 1.28
N ASP A 199 26.88 8.33 1.36
CA ASP A 199 27.36 9.26 0.34
C ASP A 199 28.02 8.51 -0.83
N ALA A 200 27.68 8.94 -2.06
CA ALA A 200 28.18 8.36 -3.29
C ALA A 200 29.69 8.54 -3.50
N LYS A 201 30.31 9.60 -2.92
CA LYS A 201 31.77 9.83 -3.00
C LYS A 201 32.57 8.79 -2.23
N GLY A 202 32.02 8.26 -1.14
CA GLY A 202 32.66 7.21 -0.34
C GLY A 202 32.34 5.80 -0.81
N ASN A 203 31.32 5.63 -1.67
CA ASN A 203 30.74 4.34 -2.03
C ASN A 203 30.33 4.28 -3.51
N ALA A 204 31.31 4.41 -4.41
CA ALA A 204 31.05 4.54 -5.85
C ALA A 204 30.33 3.32 -6.48
N GLU A 205 30.67 2.10 -6.05
CA GLU A 205 30.03 0.86 -6.53
C GLU A 205 28.58 0.76 -6.07
N LEU A 206 28.29 1.14 -4.83
CA LEU A 206 26.94 1.20 -4.30
C LEU A 206 26.10 2.25 -5.02
N ALA A 207 26.68 3.43 -5.30
CA ALA A 207 26.02 4.47 -6.06
C ALA A 207 25.66 3.98 -7.47
N GLN A 208 26.57 3.27 -8.14
CA GLN A 208 26.27 2.65 -9.43
C GLN A 208 25.19 1.57 -9.33
N SER A 209 25.17 0.78 -8.26
CA SER A 209 24.13 -0.23 -8.02
C SER A 209 22.75 0.43 -7.87
N ILE A 210 22.63 1.48 -7.04
CA ILE A 210 21.39 2.23 -6.86
C ILE A 210 20.96 2.92 -8.16
N GLU A 211 21.90 3.48 -8.93
CA GLU A 211 21.61 4.10 -10.22
C GLU A 211 21.12 3.08 -11.26
N ASN A 212 21.80 1.94 -11.39
CA ASN A 212 21.51 0.96 -12.43
C ASN A 212 20.27 0.11 -12.10
N ASP A 213 20.07 -0.18 -10.82
CA ASP A 213 19.04 -1.09 -10.30
C ASP A 213 18.23 -0.47 -9.16
N THR A 214 17.79 0.77 -9.36
CA THR A 214 16.97 1.51 -8.40
C THR A 214 15.73 0.71 -7.97
N ALA A 215 15.18 -0.10 -8.87
CA ALA A 215 13.97 -0.85 -8.60
C ALA A 215 14.14 -1.90 -7.50
N ASN A 216 15.26 -2.63 -7.48
CA ASN A 216 15.52 -3.60 -6.44
C ASN A 216 15.80 -2.92 -5.10
N TRP A 217 16.57 -1.83 -5.10
CA TRP A 217 16.80 -1.02 -3.90
C TRP A 217 15.51 -0.49 -3.28
N VAL A 218 14.59 0.05 -4.08
CA VAL A 218 13.31 0.56 -3.56
C VAL A 218 12.41 -0.55 -2.99
N ASN A 219 12.55 -1.79 -3.47
CA ASN A 219 11.79 -2.93 -2.94
C ASN A 219 12.41 -3.46 -1.64
N ASP A 220 13.74 -3.44 -1.52
CA ASP A 220 14.48 -3.91 -0.35
C ASP A 220 14.48 -2.89 0.80
N LEU A 221 14.40 -1.61 0.46
CA LEU A 221 14.30 -0.51 1.41
C LEU A 221 12.83 -0.33 1.84
N ASP A 222 12.50 -0.77 3.06
CA ASP A 222 11.20 -0.46 3.68
C ASP A 222 11.03 1.07 3.90
N ARG A 223 9.90 1.45 4.48
CA ARG A 223 9.49 2.83 4.69
C ARG A 223 10.57 3.66 5.37
N ASP A 224 10.65 4.91 4.92
CA ASP A 224 11.48 5.98 5.46
C ASP A 224 12.92 6.09 4.92
N PHE A 225 13.08 5.89 3.60
CA PHE A 225 14.24 6.38 2.86
C PHE A 225 13.92 7.54 1.90
N TYR A 226 14.96 8.30 1.55
CA TYR A 226 14.95 9.19 0.38
C TYR A 226 16.30 9.17 -0.37
N ILE A 227 16.22 9.43 -1.66
CA ILE A 227 17.37 9.54 -2.56
C ILE A 227 17.64 11.03 -2.82
N GLU A 228 18.87 11.48 -2.58
CA GLU A 228 19.34 12.82 -2.98
C GLU A 228 20.23 12.71 -4.21
N THR A 229 19.95 13.52 -5.24
CA THR A 229 20.73 13.56 -6.48
C THR A 229 21.83 14.63 -6.43
N LYS A 230 22.81 14.58 -7.35
CA LYS A 230 23.88 15.60 -7.42
C LYS A 230 23.35 17.00 -7.75
N LYS A 231 22.18 17.10 -8.38
CA LYS A 231 21.49 18.37 -8.63
C LYS A 231 20.69 18.90 -7.43
N GLY A 232 20.64 18.16 -6.33
CA GLY A 232 19.98 18.56 -5.08
C GLY A 232 18.50 18.17 -4.99
N ASP A 233 17.95 17.48 -5.98
CA ASP A 233 16.59 16.93 -5.90
C ASP A 233 16.52 15.77 -4.91
N LYS A 234 15.46 15.74 -4.11
CA LYS A 234 15.16 14.69 -3.13
C LYS A 234 13.92 13.90 -3.55
N PHE A 235 14.04 12.59 -3.59
CA PHE A 235 12.95 11.66 -3.92
C PHE A 235 12.69 10.75 -2.72
N TYR A 236 11.55 10.93 -2.06
CA TYR A 236 11.14 10.06 -0.96
C TYR A 236 10.58 8.73 -1.51
N SER A 237 10.58 7.69 -0.68
CA SER A 237 10.04 6.36 -1.04
C SER A 237 8.68 6.43 -1.77
N ASP A 238 7.76 7.29 -1.33
CA ASP A 238 6.45 7.43 -1.96
C ASP A 238 6.45 8.19 -3.29
N ASP A 239 7.43 9.05 -3.54
CA ASP A 239 7.58 9.75 -4.83
C ASP A 239 7.92 8.77 -5.96
N LEU A 240 8.67 7.73 -5.60
CA LEU A 240 9.15 6.66 -6.50
C LEU A 240 8.02 5.71 -6.91
N LYS A 241 6.99 5.57 -6.06
CA LYS A 241 5.87 4.64 -6.29
C LYS A 241 4.82 5.25 -7.22
N LEU A 242 4.26 4.42 -8.10
CA LEU A 242 3.18 4.77 -9.01
C LEU A 242 1.89 5.02 -8.22
N THR A 243 1.73 6.27 -7.80
CA THR A 243 0.59 6.78 -7.06
C THR A 243 0.00 7.98 -7.77
N ARG A 244 -1.33 8.02 -7.90
CA ARG A 244 -2.07 9.20 -8.35
C ARG A 244 -3.07 9.67 -7.31
N THR A 245 -3.19 10.99 -7.20
CA THR A 245 -4.19 11.65 -6.36
C THR A 245 -5.41 11.99 -7.19
N TYR A 246 -6.56 11.61 -6.69
CA TYR A 246 -7.88 11.96 -7.22
C TYR A 246 -8.69 12.69 -6.15
N PHE A 247 -9.64 13.50 -6.58
CA PHE A 247 -10.60 14.18 -5.73
C PHE A 247 -12.01 13.82 -6.17
N THR A 248 -12.87 13.46 -5.22
CA THR A 248 -14.26 13.05 -5.49
C THR A 248 -15.21 13.60 -4.42
N VAL A 249 -16.50 13.30 -4.55
CA VAL A 249 -17.53 13.69 -3.60
C VAL A 249 -17.37 12.85 -2.32
N PRO A 250 -17.35 13.47 -1.12
CA PRO A 250 -17.36 12.74 0.15
C PRO A 250 -18.61 11.85 0.27
N TYR A 251 -18.46 10.66 0.83
CA TYR A 251 -19.59 9.80 1.22
C TYR A 251 -19.43 9.38 2.68
N GLY A 252 -20.29 9.93 3.55
CA GLY A 252 -20.09 9.88 4.99
C GLY A 252 -18.81 10.61 5.42
N SER A 253 -18.32 10.30 6.61
CA SER A 253 -17.14 10.98 7.19
C SER A 253 -15.80 10.45 6.65
N LYS A 254 -15.73 9.15 6.31
CA LYS A 254 -14.45 8.48 6.01
C LYS A 254 -14.34 7.85 4.63
N SER A 255 -15.43 7.73 3.86
CA SER A 255 -15.45 6.93 2.62
C SER A 255 -15.87 7.72 1.37
N ILE A 256 -16.04 7.00 0.26
CA ILE A 256 -16.52 7.47 -1.05
C ILE A 256 -17.56 6.49 -1.60
N ASN A 257 -18.35 6.92 -2.56
CA ASN A 257 -19.29 6.04 -3.26
C ASN A 257 -18.53 4.98 -4.07
N ALA A 258 -18.96 3.72 -4.01
CA ALA A 258 -18.32 2.60 -4.71
C ALA A 258 -18.26 2.80 -6.23
N LYS A 259 -19.30 3.41 -6.82
CA LYS A 259 -19.32 3.78 -8.25
C LYS A 259 -18.17 4.72 -8.59
N TYR A 260 -17.93 5.74 -7.77
CA TYR A 260 -16.85 6.71 -8.03
C TYR A 260 -15.48 6.08 -7.82
N ALA A 261 -15.34 5.17 -6.86
CA ALA A 261 -14.11 4.40 -6.67
C ALA A 261 -13.78 3.56 -7.91
N LYS A 262 -14.78 2.89 -8.50
CA LYS A 262 -14.64 2.12 -9.74
C LYS A 262 -14.21 3.02 -10.90
N GLU A 263 -14.93 4.11 -11.16
CA GLU A 263 -14.61 5.07 -12.24
C GLU A 263 -13.17 5.62 -12.11
N ILE A 264 -12.73 5.94 -10.89
CA ILE A 264 -11.36 6.39 -10.61
C ILE A 264 -10.33 5.31 -10.94
N LEU A 265 -10.60 4.05 -10.55
CA LEU A 265 -9.70 2.94 -10.83
C LEU A 265 -9.64 2.64 -12.34
N GLU A 266 -10.77 2.74 -13.06
CA GLU A 266 -10.83 2.55 -14.52
C GLU A 266 -9.96 3.60 -15.23
N ASP A 267 -10.05 4.86 -14.80
CA ASP A 267 -9.22 5.95 -15.30
C ASP A 267 -7.72 5.70 -15.05
N PHE A 268 -7.37 5.25 -13.85
CA PHE A 268 -6.00 4.94 -13.48
C PHE A 268 -5.43 3.79 -14.31
N VAL A 269 -6.17 2.68 -14.41
CA VAL A 269 -5.76 1.51 -15.20
C VAL A 269 -5.54 1.90 -16.66
N THR A 270 -6.46 2.68 -17.25
CA THR A 270 -6.36 3.10 -18.64
C THR A 270 -5.13 3.97 -18.92
N LYS A 271 -4.72 4.81 -17.97
CA LYS A 271 -3.62 5.77 -18.14
C LYS A 271 -2.26 5.22 -17.71
N GLU A 272 -2.23 4.29 -16.76
CA GLU A 272 -0.99 3.93 -16.06
C GLU A 272 -0.62 2.43 -16.12
N LEU A 273 -1.55 1.52 -16.43
CA LEU A 273 -1.34 0.06 -16.35
C LEU A 273 -1.58 -0.69 -17.67
#